data_AF-A0A1J3IG22-F1
#
_entry.id   AF-A0A1J3IG22-F1
#
_cell.length_a   1.000
_cell.length_b   1.000
_cell.length_c   1.000
_cell.angle_alpha   90.00
_cell.angle_beta   90.00
_cell.angle_gamma   90.00
#
_symmetry.space_group_name_H-M   'P 1'
#
loop_
_entity.id
_entity.type
_entity.pdbx_description
1 polymer ?
#
loop_
_entity_poly.entity_id
_entity_poly.type
_entity_poly.pdbx_seq_one_letter_code
_entity_poly.pdbx_strand_id
1 'polypeptide(L)'
;PMDMSKPLWEFHLLNIKRSNAESVVLARIHHSIGDGMSLMSLLVACSRKTSDPDALVSTTTTATTKPVDYMALTWWLIAGFWFMIRVTFTTLIEFSKLMLTICFLRDTKTPLMGNPEDGIQSWKVIHRVISFDDVKLVKNTMNVKVNDVLLGMTQAGLSRYLSKKY
;
A
#
# COMPACT_ATOMS: atom_id res chain seq x y z
N PRO A 1 -15.94 9.69 8.27
CA PRO A 1 -16.76 8.57 8.76
C PRO A 1 -17.92 8.28 7.79
N MET A 2 -18.21 7.00 7.52
CA MET A 2 -19.39 6.62 6.72
C MET A 2 -20.63 6.57 7.60
N ASP A 3 -21.78 6.81 6.99
CA ASP A 3 -23.08 6.67 7.61
C ASP A 3 -23.39 5.17 7.82
N MET A 4 -23.55 4.76 9.08
CA MET A 4 -23.80 3.36 9.47
C MET A 4 -25.25 2.92 9.17
N SER A 5 -26.14 3.83 8.81
CA SER A 5 -27.51 3.50 8.38
C SER A 5 -27.59 3.01 6.93
N LYS A 6 -26.48 3.10 6.19
CA LYS A 6 -26.35 2.75 4.78
C LYS A 6 -25.31 1.63 4.59
N PRO A 7 -25.33 0.91 3.46
CA PRO A 7 -24.22 0.05 3.11
C PRO A 7 -22.90 0.83 3.18
N LEU A 8 -21.88 0.22 3.79
CA LEU A 8 -20.58 0.88 4.07
C LEU A 8 -19.68 0.99 2.83
N TRP A 9 -20.28 1.24 1.68
CA TRP A 9 -19.60 1.44 0.40
C TRP A 9 -20.35 2.50 -0.43
N GLU A 10 -19.60 3.28 -1.18
CA GLU A 10 -20.10 4.34 -2.07
C GLU A 10 -19.25 4.36 -3.34
N PHE A 11 -19.88 4.53 -4.51
CA PHE A 11 -19.21 4.69 -5.80
C PHE A 11 -19.60 6.02 -6.41
N HIS A 12 -18.60 6.87 -6.70
CA HIS A 12 -18.81 8.16 -7.37
C HIS A 12 -18.22 8.07 -8.77
N LEU A 13 -19.09 8.15 -9.78
CA LEU A 13 -18.68 8.20 -11.19
C LEU A 13 -18.42 9.64 -11.59
N LEU A 14 -17.17 9.96 -11.89
CA LEU A 14 -16.74 11.24 -12.40
C LEU A 14 -16.54 11.11 -13.90
N ASN A 15 -17.44 11.69 -14.69
CA ASN A 15 -17.38 11.65 -16.15
C ASN A 15 -16.38 12.71 -16.69
N ILE A 16 -15.11 12.54 -16.31
CA ILE A 16 -14.02 13.42 -16.71
C ILE A 16 -13.10 12.64 -17.64
N LYS A 17 -13.13 13.01 -18.93
CA LYS A 17 -12.28 12.41 -19.94
C LYS A 17 -10.82 12.78 -19.68
N ARG A 18 -9.97 11.77 -19.51
CA ARG A 18 -8.51 11.89 -19.42
C ARG A 18 -7.87 11.21 -20.62
N SER A 19 -6.59 11.49 -20.86
CA SER A 19 -5.83 10.87 -21.97
C SER A 19 -5.89 9.33 -21.98
N ASN A 20 -6.05 8.72 -20.80
CA ASN A 20 -5.98 7.26 -20.62
C ASN A 20 -7.31 6.63 -20.19
N ALA A 21 -8.37 7.41 -19.94
CA ALA A 21 -9.66 6.90 -19.43
C ALA A 21 -10.82 7.83 -19.78
N GLU A 22 -11.96 7.26 -20.19
CA GLU A 22 -13.17 8.02 -20.55
C GLU A 22 -13.90 8.56 -19.30
N SER A 23 -13.81 7.84 -18.18
CA SER A 23 -14.41 8.22 -16.90
C SER A 23 -13.57 7.72 -15.72
N VAL A 24 -13.76 8.30 -14.54
CA VAL A 24 -13.05 7.91 -13.31
C VAL A 24 -14.08 7.49 -12.27
N VAL A 25 -13.89 6.32 -11.67
CA VAL A 25 -14.71 5.85 -10.53
C VAL A 25 -13.93 6.03 -9.25
N LEU A 26 -14.50 6.75 -8.29
CA LEU A 26 -14.00 6.83 -6.92
C LEU A 26 -14.85 5.90 -6.05
N ALA A 27 -14.26 4.79 -5.59
CA ALA A 27 -14.89 3.88 -4.66
C ALA A 27 -14.42 4.18 -3.23
N ARG A 28 -15.37 4.40 -2.33
CA ARG A 28 -15.11 4.51 -0.89
C ARG A 28 -15.69 3.27 -0.25
N ILE A 29 -14.87 2.46 0.41
CA ILE A 29 -15.29 1.18 1.01
C ILE A 29 -14.72 1.11 2.43
N HIS A 30 -15.55 0.75 3.40
CA HIS A 30 -15.10 0.58 4.78
C HIS A 30 -14.21 -0.67 4.94
N HIS A 31 -13.15 -0.57 5.76
CA HIS A 31 -12.13 -1.62 5.89
C HIS A 31 -12.69 -2.97 6.41
N SER A 32 -13.84 -2.95 7.10
CA SER A 32 -14.50 -4.17 7.57
C SER A 32 -15.13 -5.01 6.45
N ILE A 33 -15.32 -4.46 5.25
CA ILE A 33 -15.92 -5.19 4.11
C ILE A 33 -14.93 -6.19 3.50
N GLY A 34 -13.64 -5.89 3.53
CA GLY A 34 -12.64 -6.76 2.96
C GLY A 34 -11.24 -6.16 3.03
N ASP A 35 -10.25 -7.05 2.94
CA ASP A 35 -8.86 -6.65 2.78
C ASP A 35 -8.56 -6.24 1.33
N GLY A 36 -7.39 -5.65 1.11
CA GLY A 36 -7.00 -5.20 -0.23
C GLY A 36 -6.98 -6.32 -1.26
N MET A 37 -6.62 -7.54 -0.86
CA MET A 37 -6.55 -8.69 -1.77
C MET A 37 -7.93 -9.19 -2.18
N SER A 38 -8.86 -9.32 -1.24
CA SER A 38 -10.24 -9.74 -1.51
C SER A 38 -10.97 -8.73 -2.38
N LEU A 39 -10.76 -7.44 -2.14
CA LEU A 39 -11.33 -6.37 -2.96
C LEU A 39 -10.77 -6.39 -4.39
N MET A 40 -9.45 -6.60 -4.56
CA MET A 40 -8.86 -6.74 -5.90
C MET A 40 -9.36 -8.01 -6.61
N SER A 41 -9.52 -9.11 -5.90
CA SER A 41 -10.10 -10.35 -6.45
C SER A 41 -11.54 -10.14 -6.90
N LEU A 42 -12.35 -9.43 -6.11
CA LEU A 42 -13.71 -9.05 -6.50
C LEU A 42 -13.73 -8.18 -7.75
N LEU A 43 -12.89 -7.14 -7.82
CA LEU A 43 -12.79 -6.28 -9.00
C LEU A 43 -12.41 -7.06 -10.26
N VAL A 44 -11.47 -7.99 -10.13
CA VAL A 44 -11.06 -8.89 -11.22
C VAL A 44 -12.21 -9.83 -11.61
N ALA A 45 -12.93 -10.40 -10.65
CA ALA A 45 -14.09 -11.26 -10.90
C ALA A 45 -15.26 -10.52 -11.55
N CYS A 46 -15.44 -9.23 -11.24
CA CYS A 46 -16.42 -8.35 -11.88
C CYS A 46 -15.95 -7.81 -13.25
N SER A 47 -14.70 -8.08 -13.65
CA SER A 47 -14.13 -7.62 -14.92
C SER A 47 -14.12 -8.75 -15.95
N ARG A 48 -14.28 -8.39 -17.23
CA ARG A 48 -14.16 -9.31 -18.36
C ARG A 48 -12.90 -8.99 -19.16
N LYS A 49 -12.33 -9.98 -19.84
CA LYS A 49 -11.22 -9.73 -20.77
C LYS A 49 -11.74 -8.92 -21.95
N THR A 50 -10.98 -7.92 -22.36
CA THR A 50 -11.29 -7.11 -23.55
C THR A 50 -11.18 -7.91 -24.85
N SER A 51 -10.39 -8.99 -24.84
CA SER A 51 -10.19 -9.88 -25.99
C SER A 51 -11.25 -10.99 -26.10
N ASP A 52 -11.88 -11.38 -24.99
CA ASP A 52 -12.87 -12.45 -24.93
C ASP A 52 -13.88 -12.17 -23.80
N PRO A 53 -15.12 -11.78 -24.13
CA PRO A 53 -16.11 -11.38 -23.14
C PRO A 53 -16.64 -12.54 -22.28
N ASP A 54 -16.48 -13.79 -22.70
CA ASP A 54 -16.98 -14.97 -21.98
C ASP A 54 -15.90 -15.66 -21.12
N ALA A 55 -14.63 -15.32 -21.34
CA ALA A 55 -13.52 -15.83 -20.54
C ALA A 55 -13.43 -15.14 -19.17
N LEU A 56 -13.72 -15.88 -18.11
CA LEU A 56 -13.46 -15.47 -16.73
C LEU A 56 -11.96 -15.18 -16.54
N VAL A 57 -11.64 -14.15 -15.75
CA VAL A 57 -10.26 -13.89 -15.32
C VAL A 57 -9.93 -14.86 -14.19
N SER A 58 -9.48 -16.07 -14.54
CA SER A 58 -9.11 -17.09 -13.56
C SER A 58 -7.88 -16.66 -12.74
N THR A 59 -8.10 -16.19 -11.52
CA THR A 59 -7.08 -16.24 -10.46
C THR A 59 -7.01 -17.66 -9.93
N THR A 60 -6.27 -18.52 -10.63
CA THR A 60 -6.04 -19.90 -10.20
C THR A 60 -5.08 -19.92 -9.02
N THR A 61 -5.59 -19.84 -7.79
CA THR A 61 -4.80 -20.08 -6.58
C THR A 61 -4.94 -21.56 -6.21
N THR A 62 -4.17 -22.43 -6.87
CA THR A 62 -4.04 -23.82 -6.44
C THR A 62 -3.19 -23.87 -5.16
N ALA A 63 -3.87 -23.90 -4.00
CA ALA A 63 -3.22 -24.20 -2.74
C ALA A 63 -2.84 -25.69 -2.75
N THR A 64 -1.56 -25.97 -2.94
CA THR A 64 -1.03 -27.32 -2.76
C THR A 64 -0.78 -27.57 -1.29
N THR A 65 -1.59 -28.42 -0.68
CA THR A 65 -1.36 -28.91 0.69
C THR A 65 -0.19 -29.88 0.65
N LYS A 66 1.00 -29.42 1.05
CA LYS A 66 2.16 -30.29 1.26
C LYS A 66 2.08 -30.93 2.65
N PRO A 67 2.50 -32.20 2.80
CA PRO A 67 2.59 -32.85 4.11
C PRO A 67 3.60 -32.11 4.99
N VAL A 68 3.25 -31.96 6.27
CA VAL A 68 4.07 -31.23 7.26
C VAL A 68 5.18 -32.16 7.75
N ASP A 69 6.44 -31.76 7.52
CA ASP A 69 7.60 -32.40 8.11
C ASP A 69 7.77 -31.91 9.55
N TYR A 70 7.61 -32.82 10.52
CA TYR A 70 7.69 -32.52 11.96
C TYR A 70 9.08 -32.01 12.40
N MET A 71 10.16 -32.43 11.73
CA MET A 71 11.51 -31.96 12.06
C MET A 71 11.77 -30.55 11.49
N ALA A 72 11.19 -30.24 10.33
CA ALA A 72 11.17 -28.88 9.81
C ALA A 72 10.31 -27.95 10.68
N LEU A 73 9.20 -28.46 11.23
CA LEU A 73 8.32 -27.70 12.13
C LEU A 73 9.04 -27.29 13.42
N THR A 74 9.79 -28.19 14.07
CA THR A 74 10.52 -27.87 15.30
C THR A 74 11.62 -26.83 15.05
N TRP A 75 12.40 -26.98 13.97
CA TRP A 75 13.39 -25.97 13.56
C TRP A 75 12.75 -24.62 13.21
N TRP A 76 11.59 -24.62 12.55
CA TRP A 76 10.84 -23.40 12.24
C TRP A 76 10.35 -22.69 13.50
N LEU A 77 9.89 -23.43 14.52
CA LEU A 77 9.49 -22.86 15.81
C LEU A 77 10.67 -22.22 16.55
N ILE A 78 11.83 -22.89 16.59
CA ILE A 78 13.04 -22.36 17.23
C ILE A 78 13.54 -21.11 16.50
N ALA A 79 13.64 -21.18 15.16
CA ALA A 79 14.03 -20.04 14.34
C ALA A 79 13.04 -18.88 14.46
N GLY A 80 11.74 -19.18 14.49
CA GLY A 80 10.68 -18.21 14.72
C GLY A 80 10.80 -17.54 16.09
N PHE A 81 11.04 -18.31 17.15
CA PHE A 81 11.25 -17.79 18.49
C PHE A 81 12.48 -16.88 18.57
N TRP A 82 13.61 -17.30 18.01
CA TRP A 82 14.83 -16.48 17.93
C TRP A 82 14.60 -15.19 17.13
N PHE A 83 13.89 -15.28 16.01
CA PHE A 83 13.49 -14.14 15.21
C PHE A 83 12.60 -13.18 16.01
N MET A 84 11.62 -13.68 16.75
CA MET A 84 10.74 -12.87 17.61
C MET A 84 11.53 -12.14 18.70
N ILE A 85 12.50 -12.80 19.33
CA ILE A 85 13.40 -12.15 20.30
C ILE A 85 14.17 -11.01 19.62
N ARG A 86 14.80 -11.28 18.47
CA ARG A 86 15.56 -10.27 17.72
C ARG A 86 14.69 -9.07 17.30
N VAL A 87 13.47 -9.33 16.83
CA VAL A 87 12.50 -8.29 16.48
C VAL A 87 12.15 -7.48 17.72
N THR A 88 11.85 -8.13 18.85
CA THR A 88 11.52 -7.45 20.12
C THR A 88 12.64 -6.52 20.58
N PHE A 89 13.89 -6.99 20.58
CA PHE A 89 15.05 -6.16 20.91
C PHE A 89 15.23 -4.99 19.94
N THR A 90 15.09 -5.23 18.64
CA THR A 90 15.19 -4.17 17.63
C THR A 90 14.10 -3.13 17.83
N THR A 91 12.85 -3.56 18.07
CA THR A 91 11.73 -2.65 18.35
C THR A 91 11.94 -1.86 19.64
N LEU A 92 12.53 -2.46 20.68
CA LEU A 92 12.84 -1.75 21.92
C LEU A 92 13.89 -0.65 21.69
N ILE A 93 14.92 -0.95 20.90
CA ILE A 93 15.95 0.03 20.51
C ILE A 93 15.32 1.16 19.67
N GLU A 94 14.53 0.84 18.66
CA GLU A 94 13.88 1.87 17.82
C GLU A 94 12.85 2.69 18.61
N PHE A 95 12.10 2.06 19.52
CA PHE A 95 11.17 2.76 20.40
C PHE A 95 11.89 3.70 21.36
N SER A 96 13.00 3.27 21.96
CA SER A 96 13.80 4.13 22.83
C SER A 96 14.43 5.30 22.07
N LYS A 97 14.92 5.09 20.84
CA LYS A 97 15.36 6.19 19.94
C LYS A 97 14.22 7.14 19.61
N LEU A 98 13.02 6.63 19.34
CA LEU A 98 11.83 7.43 19.07
C LEU A 98 11.44 8.28 20.28
N MET A 99 11.41 7.67 21.49
CA MET A 99 11.12 8.39 22.73
C MET A 99 12.16 9.47 23.02
N LEU A 100 13.45 9.16 22.84
CA LEU A 100 14.52 10.15 22.96
C LEU A 100 14.31 11.29 21.95
N THR A 101 13.98 10.95 20.71
CA THR A 101 13.70 11.93 19.65
C THR A 101 12.51 12.81 19.99
N ILE A 102 11.40 12.26 20.48
CA ILE A 102 10.21 13.04 20.86
C ILE A 102 10.49 13.93 22.08
N CYS A 103 11.21 13.41 23.08
CA CYS A 103 11.49 14.16 24.30
C CYS A 103 12.53 15.27 24.09
N PHE A 104 13.50 15.10 23.18
CA PHE A 104 14.62 16.03 22.99
C PHE A 104 14.56 16.84 21.68
N LEU A 105 13.99 16.31 20.60
CA LEU A 105 13.80 17.07 19.37
C LEU A 105 12.46 17.81 19.43
N ARG A 106 12.55 19.14 19.53
CA ARG A 106 11.45 20.02 19.18
C ARG A 106 11.13 19.77 17.70
N ASP A 107 9.88 19.45 17.42
CA ASP A 107 9.45 19.10 16.06
C ASP A 107 9.89 20.21 15.09
N THR A 108 10.65 19.83 14.07
CA THR A 108 11.10 20.78 13.07
C THR A 108 9.88 21.10 12.22
N LYS A 109 9.57 22.38 12.03
CA LYS A 109 8.41 22.78 11.19
C LYS A 109 8.60 22.24 9.78
N THR A 110 8.01 21.09 9.48
CA THR A 110 8.08 20.49 8.15
C THR A 110 6.96 21.05 7.27
N PRO A 111 7.16 21.13 5.95
CA PRO A 111 6.13 21.59 5.00
C PRO A 111 4.86 20.71 4.97
N LEU A 112 4.89 19.55 5.64
CA LEU A 112 3.77 18.63 5.78
C LEU A 112 2.85 19.00 6.95
N MET A 113 3.33 19.84 7.88
CA MET A 113 2.56 20.30 9.02
C MET A 113 1.60 21.39 8.54
N GLY A 114 0.30 21.05 8.46
CA GLY A 114 -0.75 22.02 8.15
C GLY A 114 -0.87 23.05 9.27
N ASN A 115 -1.08 24.32 8.91
CA ASN A 115 -1.39 25.34 9.91
C ASN A 115 -2.72 24.99 10.57
N PRO A 116 -2.80 24.95 11.92
CA PRO A 116 -4.07 24.69 12.62
C PRO A 116 -5.15 25.76 12.35
N GLU A 117 -4.74 26.94 11.89
CA GLU A 117 -5.61 28.10 11.61
C GLU A 117 -6.19 28.09 10.19
N ASP A 118 -5.57 27.36 9.26
CA ASP A 118 -6.14 27.11 7.94
C ASP A 118 -7.15 25.97 8.13
N GLY A 119 -8.46 26.29 8.07
CA GLY A 119 -9.53 25.29 8.15
C GLY A 119 -9.33 24.11 7.19
N ILE A 120 -10.18 23.07 7.30
CA ILE A 120 -10.04 21.82 6.53
C ILE A 120 -9.82 22.12 5.04
N GLN A 121 -8.57 21.99 4.58
CA GLN A 121 -8.23 22.14 3.17
C GLN A 121 -8.94 21.04 2.38
N SER A 122 -9.55 21.42 1.25
CA SER A 122 -10.12 20.47 0.30
C SER A 122 -9.07 19.42 -0.08
N TRP A 123 -9.36 18.15 0.17
CA TRP A 123 -8.49 17.05 -0.22
C TRP A 123 -8.25 17.12 -1.75
N LYS A 124 -6.99 17.20 -2.16
CA LYS A 124 -6.59 17.16 -3.57
C LYS A 124 -5.94 15.82 -3.85
N VAL A 125 -6.60 14.97 -4.64
CA VAL A 125 -6.02 13.71 -5.11
C VAL A 125 -5.46 13.90 -6.50
N ILE A 126 -4.16 13.65 -6.63
CA ILE A 126 -3.45 13.62 -7.90
C ILE A 126 -3.22 12.17 -8.26
N HIS A 127 -3.77 11.74 -9.39
CA HIS A 127 -3.54 10.40 -9.92
C HIS A 127 -2.61 10.47 -11.12
N ARG A 128 -1.46 9.78 -11.04
CA ARG A 128 -0.52 9.57 -12.14
C ARG A 128 -0.38 8.08 -12.43
N VAL A 129 -0.51 7.72 -13.71
CA VAL A 129 -0.23 6.36 -14.19
C VAL A 129 1.27 6.26 -14.48
N ILE A 130 1.90 5.19 -13.99
CA ILE A 130 3.30 4.87 -14.23
C ILE A 130 3.35 3.57 -15.03
N SER A 131 4.18 3.50 -16.06
CA SER A 131 4.34 2.28 -16.86
C SER A 131 4.93 1.16 -16.02
N PHE A 132 4.32 -0.02 -16.08
CA PHE A 132 4.84 -1.18 -15.37
C PHE A 132 6.13 -1.72 -16.00
N ASP A 133 6.35 -1.47 -17.30
CA ASP A 133 7.56 -1.89 -17.99
C ASP A 133 8.78 -1.10 -17.50
N ASP A 134 8.62 0.19 -17.22
CA ASP A 134 9.67 1.02 -16.62
C ASP A 134 10.02 0.51 -15.21
N VAL A 135 9.01 0.13 -14.42
CA VAL A 135 9.22 -0.44 -13.08
C VAL A 135 9.95 -1.78 -13.18
N LYS A 136 9.59 -2.63 -14.15
CA LYS A 136 10.29 -3.89 -14.43
C LYS A 136 11.73 -3.66 -14.88
N LEU A 137 11.98 -2.65 -15.70
CA LEU A 137 13.32 -2.29 -16.15
C LEU A 137 14.21 -1.98 -14.95
N VAL A 138 13.78 -1.06 -14.07
CA VAL A 138 14.53 -0.71 -12.85
C VAL A 138 14.71 -1.92 -11.94
N LYS A 139 13.65 -2.71 -11.74
CA LYS A 139 13.68 -3.94 -10.96
C LYS A 139 14.77 -4.90 -11.47
N ASN A 140 14.82 -5.13 -12.79
CA ASN A 140 15.78 -6.04 -13.41
C ASN A 140 17.21 -5.48 -13.36
N THR A 141 17.40 -4.18 -13.62
CA THR A 141 18.71 -3.52 -13.56
C THR A 141 19.29 -3.53 -12.15
N MET A 142 18.46 -3.31 -11.13
CA MET A 142 18.89 -3.25 -9.73
C MET A 142 18.85 -4.61 -9.02
N ASN A 143 18.33 -5.65 -9.68
CA ASN A 143 18.11 -6.98 -9.10
C ASN A 143 17.33 -6.98 -7.77
N VAL A 144 16.26 -6.18 -7.69
CA VAL A 144 15.39 -6.03 -6.51
C VAL A 144 13.95 -6.49 -6.79
N LYS A 145 13.02 -6.36 -5.83
CA LYS A 145 11.59 -6.63 -6.08
C LYS A 145 10.85 -5.36 -6.51
N VAL A 146 9.67 -5.54 -7.12
CA VAL A 146 8.80 -4.43 -7.56
C VAL A 146 8.46 -3.50 -6.38
N ASN A 147 8.18 -4.06 -5.21
CA ASN A 147 7.85 -3.27 -4.01
C ASN A 147 9.02 -2.38 -3.57
N ASP A 148 10.26 -2.86 -3.70
CA ASP A 148 11.46 -2.10 -3.34
C ASP A 148 11.64 -0.91 -4.28
N VAL A 149 11.37 -1.09 -5.57
CA VAL A 149 11.38 -0.01 -6.57
C VAL A 149 10.33 1.05 -6.23
N LEU A 150 9.09 0.64 -5.95
CA LEU A 150 8.02 1.57 -5.59
C LEU A 150 8.31 2.32 -4.29
N LEU A 151 8.82 1.62 -3.28
CA LEU A 151 9.24 2.23 -2.01
C LEU A 151 10.35 3.27 -2.25
N GLY A 152 11.39 2.92 -3.02
CA GLY A 152 12.47 3.83 -3.38
C GLY A 152 11.98 5.07 -4.13
N MET A 153 11.05 4.92 -5.06
CA MET A 153 10.43 6.03 -5.78
C MET A 153 9.67 6.97 -4.83
N THR A 154 8.87 6.44 -3.92
CA THR A 154 8.13 7.25 -2.93
C THR A 154 9.07 7.97 -1.97
N GLN A 155 10.11 7.30 -1.48
CA GLN A 155 11.12 7.90 -0.61
C GLN A 155 11.88 9.02 -1.32
N ALA A 156 12.31 8.81 -2.57
CA ALA A 156 13.00 9.83 -3.36
C ALA A 156 12.10 11.03 -3.65
N GLY A 157 10.82 10.79 -3.96
CA GLY A 157 9.83 11.85 -4.16
C GLY A 157 9.61 12.69 -2.89
N LEU A 158 9.42 12.03 -1.74
CA LEU A 158 9.25 12.69 -0.45
C LEU A 158 10.50 13.46 -0.03
N SER A 159 11.67 12.86 -0.19
CA SER A 159 12.96 13.49 0.11
C SER A 159 13.17 14.76 -0.72
N ARG A 160 12.94 14.70 -2.04
CA ARG A 160 13.02 15.88 -2.91
C ARG A 160 11.99 16.96 -2.58
N TYR A 161 10.79 16.57 -2.15
CA TYR A 161 9.76 17.52 -1.72
C TYR A 161 10.19 18.27 -0.46
N LEU A 162 10.72 17.55 0.53
CA LEU A 162 11.20 18.12 1.78
C LEU A 162 12.46 18.98 1.60
N SER A 163 13.37 18.58 0.71
CA SER A 163 14.61 19.34 0.47
C SER A 163 14.41 20.61 -0.36
N LYS A 164 13.40 20.69 -1.22
CA LYS A 164 13.18 21.86 -2.10
C LYS A 164 12.75 23.15 -1.36
N LYS A 165 12.44 23.08 -0.06
CA LYS A 165 12.02 24.22 0.76
C LYS A 165 13.07 24.66 1.79
N TYR A 166 14.27 24.06 1.76
CA TYR A 166 15.44 24.44 2.54
C TYR A 166 16.59 24.85 1.63
#